data_AF-A0A9P5X6G0-F1
#
_entry.id   AF-A0A9P5X6G0-F1
#
_cell.length_a   1.000
_cell.length_b   1.000
_cell.length_c   1.000
_cell.angle_alpha   90.00
_cell.angle_beta   90.00
_cell.angle_gamma   90.00
#
_symmetry.space_group_name_H-M   'P 1'
#
loop_
_entity.id
_entity.type
_entity.pdbx_description
1 polymer ?
#
loop_
_entity_poly.entity_id
_entity_poly.type
_entity_poly.pdbx_seq_one_letter_code
_entity_poly.pdbx_strand_id
1 'polypeptide(L)'
;MNSPPTCARSDPIKRAYEYLNQVRTQFMNNREVYDSFVEVMGRFKEQSLERMEVIERVAELFAGHHQLLSGFNQFLPKGYRLEPSNDPTQSYDVVIVTPEGRRETRGQTSPSAVVVGP
;
A
#
# COMPACT_ATOMS: atom_id res chain seq x y z
N MET A 1 32.26 14.76 27.17
CA MET A 1 30.83 15.10 27.06
C MET A 1 30.26 14.31 25.89
N ASN A 2 29.22 13.52 26.19
CA ASN A 2 28.60 12.55 25.31
C ASN A 2 28.12 13.20 23.99
N SER A 3 28.51 12.62 22.86
CA SER A 3 27.78 12.77 21.61
C SER A 3 27.38 11.36 21.17
N PRO A 4 26.09 10.99 21.11
CA PRO A 4 25.70 9.77 20.44
C PRO A 4 25.84 10.00 18.92
N PRO A 5 26.68 9.25 18.19
CA PRO A 5 26.61 9.31 16.75
C PRO A 5 25.45 8.43 16.29
N THR A 6 24.53 9.04 15.54
CA THR A 6 23.65 8.36 14.56
C THR A 6 22.53 7.49 15.12
N CYS A 7 21.68 8.08 15.95
CA CYS A 7 20.30 7.66 16.14
C CYS A 7 19.50 7.76 14.82
N ALA A 8 19.56 6.74 13.95
CA ALA A 8 18.51 6.37 12.97
C ALA A 8 18.98 5.30 11.96
N ARG A 9 19.65 4.22 12.39
CA ARG A 9 19.55 2.99 11.62
C ARG A 9 18.12 2.51 11.83
N SER A 10 17.19 3.01 11.00
CA SER A 10 15.79 2.60 11.04
C SER A 10 15.77 1.10 10.79
N ASP A 11 15.74 0.31 11.87
CA ASP A 11 15.71 -1.13 11.77
C ASP A 11 14.45 -1.49 10.98
N PRO A 12 14.58 -2.11 9.79
CA PRO A 12 13.43 -2.38 8.94
C PRO A 12 12.41 -3.27 9.67
N ILE A 13 12.90 -4.12 10.57
CA ILE A 13 12.10 -4.95 11.47
C ILE A 13 11.27 -4.08 12.43
N LYS A 14 11.87 -3.04 13.03
CA LYS A 14 11.14 -2.12 13.91
C LYS A 14 10.05 -1.39 13.16
N ARG A 15 10.34 -0.90 11.95
CA ARG A 15 9.36 -0.23 11.08
C ARG A 15 8.23 -1.17 10.66
N ALA A 16 8.55 -2.42 10.32
CA ALA A 16 7.56 -3.47 10.03
C ALA A 16 6.64 -3.72 11.23
N TYR A 17 7.21 -3.85 12.43
CA TYR A 17 6.44 -4.05 13.65
C TYR A 17 5.49 -2.88 13.94
N GLU A 18 5.98 -1.64 13.85
CA GLU A 18 5.14 -0.44 14.03
C GLU A 18 4.02 -0.36 12.98
N TYR A 19 4.30 -0.75 11.73
CA TYR A 19 3.31 -0.80 10.66
C TYR A 19 2.22 -1.84 10.93
N LEU A 20 2.61 -3.07 11.32
CA LEU A 20 1.66 -4.12 11.69
C LEU A 20 0.77 -3.71 12.86
N ASN A 21 1.33 -3.03 13.86
CA ASN A 21 0.55 -2.53 14.99
C ASN A 21 -0.47 -1.45 14.56
N GLN A 22 -0.12 -0.58 13.61
CA GLN A 22 -1.06 0.40 13.05
C GLN A 22 -2.19 -0.26 12.28
N VAL A 23 -1.89 -1.20 11.37
CA VAL A 23 -2.91 -1.96 10.63
C VAL A 23 -3.84 -2.68 11.62
N ARG A 24 -3.26 -3.34 12.63
CA ARG A 24 -4.04 -4.00 13.67
C ARG A 24 -4.96 -3.02 14.41
N THR A 25 -4.46 -1.85 14.79
CA THR A 25 -5.22 -0.82 15.53
C THR A 25 -6.34 -0.22 14.69
N GLN A 26 -6.09 0.07 13.40
CA GLN A 26 -7.09 0.60 12.48
C GLN A 26 -8.21 -0.42 12.21
N PHE A 27 -7.86 -1.70 12.06
CA PHE A 27 -8.81 -2.77 11.75
C PHE A 27 -9.18 -3.65 12.95
N MET A 28 -9.06 -3.15 14.20
CA MET A 28 -9.46 -3.94 15.38
C MET A 28 -10.93 -4.36 15.34
N ASN A 29 -11.79 -3.50 14.76
CA ASN A 29 -13.21 -3.76 14.57
C ASN A 29 -13.50 -4.60 13.31
N ASN A 30 -12.58 -4.63 12.33
CA ASN A 30 -12.76 -5.26 11.02
C ASN A 30 -11.69 -6.34 10.79
N ARG A 31 -11.86 -7.50 11.44
CA ARG A 31 -10.89 -8.60 11.36
C ARG A 31 -10.70 -9.16 9.95
N GLU A 32 -11.70 -9.07 9.09
CA GLU A 32 -11.63 -9.53 7.70
C GLU A 32 -10.51 -8.85 6.89
N VAL A 33 -10.28 -7.55 7.13
CA VAL A 33 -9.21 -6.80 6.44
C VAL A 33 -7.83 -7.24 6.92
N TYR A 34 -7.69 -7.42 8.23
CA TYR A 34 -6.44 -7.93 8.82
C TYR A 34 -6.12 -9.34 8.33
N ASP A 35 -7.13 -10.23 8.30
CA ASP A 35 -6.98 -11.60 7.82
C ASP A 35 -6.58 -11.64 6.34
N SER A 36 -7.26 -10.86 5.49
CA SER A 36 -6.91 -10.73 4.07
C SER A 36 -5.49 -10.20 3.87
N PHE A 37 -5.05 -9.22 4.67
CA PHE A 37 -3.67 -8.72 4.61
C PHE A 37 -2.65 -9.82 4.95
N VAL A 38 -2.93 -10.63 5.98
CA VAL A 38 -2.07 -11.76 6.35
C VAL A 38 -2.06 -12.83 5.25
N GLU A 39 -3.20 -13.12 4.62
CA GLU A 39 -3.28 -14.04 3.48
C GLU A 39 -2.42 -13.57 2.31
N VAL A 40 -2.55 -12.30 1.91
CA VAL A 40 -1.74 -11.71 0.83
C VAL A 40 -0.25 -11.77 1.15
N MET A 41 0.14 -11.46 2.39
CA MET A 41 1.52 -11.56 2.85
C MET A 41 2.03 -13.02 2.86
N GLY A 42 1.18 -13.97 3.22
CA GLY A 42 1.48 -15.41 3.17
C GLY A 42 1.78 -15.85 1.74
N ARG A 43 0.88 -15.54 0.80
CA ARG A 43 1.04 -15.90 -0.61
C ARG A 43 2.25 -15.25 -1.27
N PHE A 44 2.64 -14.04 -0.83
CA PHE A 44 3.89 -13.40 -1.25
C PHE A 44 5.12 -14.17 -0.75
N LYS A 45 5.11 -14.62 0.51
CA LYS A 45 6.19 -15.45 1.07
C LYS A 45 6.31 -16.80 0.36
N GLU A 46 5.19 -17.37 -0.05
CA GLU A 46 5.11 -18.61 -0.82
C GLU A 46 5.46 -18.42 -2.31
N GLN A 47 5.82 -17.20 -2.73
CA GLN A 47 6.08 -16.83 -4.13
C GLN A 47 4.90 -17.13 -5.07
N SER A 48 3.70 -17.31 -4.52
CA SER A 48 2.47 -17.54 -5.29
C SER A 48 1.86 -16.24 -5.83
N LEU A 49 2.03 -15.13 -5.09
CA LEU A 49 1.68 -13.80 -5.59
C LEU A 49 2.96 -13.05 -5.98
N GLU A 50 2.93 -12.44 -7.15
CA GLU A 50 3.98 -11.53 -7.58
C GLU A 50 3.87 -10.17 -6.87
N ARG A 51 4.95 -9.39 -6.94
CA ARG A 51 5.02 -8.06 -6.33
C ARG A 51 3.83 -7.18 -6.75
N MET A 52 3.44 -7.19 -8.03
CA MET A 52 2.32 -6.35 -8.49
C MET A 52 1.00 -6.75 -7.85
N GLU A 53 0.66 -8.04 -7.85
CA GLU A 53 -0.56 -8.53 -7.23
C GLU A 53 -0.63 -8.20 -5.73
N VAL A 54 0.49 -8.32 -5.02
CA VAL A 54 0.56 -7.95 -3.60
C VAL A 54 0.26 -6.47 -3.40
N ILE A 55 0.84 -5.61 -4.24
CA ILE A 55 0.63 -4.15 -4.17
C ILE A 55 -0.83 -3.81 -4.47
N GLU A 56 -1.43 -4.41 -5.50
CA GLU A 56 -2.83 -4.19 -5.88
C GLU A 56 -3.79 -4.61 -4.76
N ARG A 57 -3.61 -5.81 -4.21
CA ARG A 57 -4.43 -6.29 -3.09
C ARG A 57 -4.28 -5.42 -1.84
N VAL A 58 -3.06 -4.98 -1.54
CA VAL A 58 -2.80 -4.10 -0.39
C VAL A 58 -3.39 -2.70 -0.61
N ALA A 59 -3.36 -2.19 -1.84
CA ALA A 59 -3.98 -0.93 -2.22
C ALA A 59 -5.49 -0.98 -1.97
N GLU A 60 -6.17 -2.02 -2.44
CA GLU A 60 -7.61 -2.20 -2.23
C GLU A 60 -7.97 -2.40 -0.74
N LEU A 61 -7.19 -3.19 -0.01
CA LEU A 61 -7.41 -3.41 1.43
C LEU A 61 -7.30 -2.14 2.26
N PHE A 62 -6.42 -1.22 1.86
CA PHE A 62 -6.17 0.04 2.55
C PHE A 62 -6.77 1.24 1.82
N ALA A 63 -7.71 0.99 0.88
CA ALA A 63 -8.51 2.02 0.26
C ALA A 63 -9.19 2.90 1.33
N GLY A 64 -9.13 4.22 1.15
CA GLY A 64 -9.61 5.19 2.14
C GLY A 64 -8.73 5.38 3.38
N HIS A 65 -7.63 4.63 3.54
CA HIS A 65 -6.72 4.72 4.69
C HIS A 65 -5.35 5.25 4.30
N HIS A 66 -5.25 6.56 4.13
CA HIS A 66 -4.03 7.24 3.63
C HIS A 66 -2.78 6.95 4.46
N GLN A 67 -2.94 6.82 5.79
CA GLN A 67 -1.83 6.53 6.71
C GLN A 67 -1.22 5.14 6.45
N LEU A 68 -2.05 4.15 6.12
CA LEU A 68 -1.60 2.79 5.87
C LEU A 68 -0.91 2.69 4.51
N LEU A 69 -1.50 3.27 3.45
CA LEU A 69 -0.88 3.34 2.12
C LEU A 69 0.50 4.01 2.18
N SER A 70 0.60 5.16 2.87
CA SER A 70 1.87 5.85 3.04
C SER A 70 2.88 5.04 3.85
N GLY A 71 2.43 4.30 4.88
CA GLY A 71 3.27 3.41 5.65
C GLY A 71 3.82 2.26 4.81
N PHE A 72 3.05 1.77 3.84
CA PHE A 72 3.45 0.66 2.96
C PHE A 72 4.57 1.03 1.99
N ASN A 73 4.65 2.30 1.59
CA ASN A 73 5.69 2.81 0.68
C ASN A 73 7.13 2.57 1.16
N GLN A 74 7.32 2.38 2.47
CA GLN A 74 8.62 2.08 3.08
C GLN A 74 9.08 0.63 2.82
N PHE A 75 8.14 -0.27 2.52
CA PHE A 75 8.39 -1.68 2.21
C PHE A 75 8.45 -1.93 0.70
N LEU A 76 8.13 -0.92 -0.10
CA LEU A 76 8.20 -0.98 -1.55
C LEU A 76 9.62 -0.66 -2.04
N PRO A 77 10.13 -1.39 -3.06
CA PRO A 77 11.38 -1.03 -3.70
C PRO A 77 11.27 0.33 -4.38
N LYS A 78 12.42 0.98 -4.61
CA LYS A 78 12.49 2.31 -5.23
C LYS A 78 11.77 2.30 -6.59
N GLY A 79 10.86 3.25 -6.77
CA GLY A 79 10.03 3.39 -7.97
C GLY A 79 8.59 2.90 -7.80
N TYR A 80 8.30 2.13 -6.74
CA TYR A 80 6.95 1.71 -6.40
C TYR A 80 6.38 2.57 -5.28
N ARG A 81 5.17 3.09 -5.45
CA ARG A 81 4.50 3.93 -4.46
C ARG A 81 2.99 3.78 -4.56
N LEU A 82 2.34 3.68 -3.41
CA LEU A 82 0.91 3.76 -3.22
C LEU A 82 0.55 5.18 -2.80
N GLU A 83 -0.33 5.80 -3.57
CA GLU A 83 -0.89 7.12 -3.27
C GLU A 83 -2.41 7.02 -3.21
N PRO A 84 -3.06 7.58 -2.18
CA PRO A 84 -4.51 7.71 -2.18
C PRO A 84 -4.95 8.71 -3.26
N SER A 85 -6.14 8.51 -3.81
CA SER A 85 -6.75 9.49 -4.69
C SER A 85 -7.07 10.79 -3.94
N ASN A 86 -6.77 11.93 -4.56
CA ASN A 86 -7.01 13.26 -3.99
C ASN A 86 -8.44 13.77 -4.30
N ASP A 87 -9.24 12.99 -5.02
CA ASP A 87 -10.61 13.33 -5.35
C ASP A 87 -11.56 13.00 -4.19
N PRO A 88 -12.30 13.98 -3.64
CA PRO A 88 -13.23 13.75 -2.54
C PRO A 88 -14.41 12.86 -2.94
N THR A 89 -14.68 12.70 -4.24
CA THR A 89 -15.68 11.80 -4.80
C THR A 89 -15.17 10.38 -4.99
N GLN A 90 -13.85 10.17 -4.98
CA GLN A 90 -13.18 8.89 -5.22
C GLN A 90 -12.22 8.54 -4.07
N SER A 91 -12.66 8.80 -2.84
CA SER A 91 -11.82 8.62 -1.64
C SER A 91 -11.38 7.17 -1.37
N TYR A 92 -11.92 6.19 -2.11
CA TYR A 92 -11.55 4.77 -2.05
C TYR A 92 -10.60 4.36 -3.17
N ASP A 93 -10.26 5.26 -4.09
CA ASP A 93 -9.37 4.94 -5.19
C ASP A 93 -7.90 5.09 -4.76
N VAL A 94 -7.06 4.18 -5.24
CA VAL A 94 -5.63 4.13 -4.91
C VAL A 94 -4.81 4.07 -6.19
N VAL A 95 -3.85 4.98 -6.30
CA VAL A 95 -2.91 5.09 -7.42
C VAL A 95 -1.65 4.32 -7.08
N ILE A 96 -1.31 3.36 -7.93
CA ILE A 96 -0.08 2.58 -7.89
C ILE A 96 0.91 3.18 -8.88
N VAL A 97 1.92 3.87 -8.38
CA VAL A 97 3.05 4.35 -9.16
C VAL A 97 4.05 3.21 -9.28
N THR A 98 4.44 2.86 -10.51
CA THR A 98 5.53 1.92 -10.79
C THR A 98 6.61 2.63 -11.62
N PRO A 99 7.86 2.13 -11.67
CA PRO A 99 8.91 2.74 -12.50
C PRO A 99 8.61 2.66 -14.01
N GLU A 100 7.69 1.79 -14.43
CA GLU A 100 7.26 1.66 -15.83
C GLU A 100 6.07 2.59 -16.16
N GLY A 101 5.34 3.12 -15.17
CA GLY A 101 4.23 4.04 -15.35
C GLY A 101 3.28 4.14 -14.14
N ARG A 102 2.28 5.02 -14.21
CA ARG A 102 1.20 5.10 -13.20
C ARG A 102 0.06 4.15 -13.55
N ARG A 103 -0.40 3.37 -12.58
CA ARG A 103 -1.59 2.50 -12.65
C ARG A 103 -2.58 2.94 -11.58
N GLU A 104 -3.85 2.90 -11.89
CA GLU A 104 -4.91 3.28 -10.95
C GLU A 104 -5.69 2.01 -10.62
N THR A 105 -5.61 1.54 -9.37
CA THR A 105 -6.41 0.40 -8.89
C THR A 105 -7.81 0.91 -8.66
N ARG A 106 -8.56 0.86 -9.75
CA ARG A 106 -9.90 1.38 -9.80
C ARG A 106 -10.81 0.63 -8.84
N GLY A 107 -11.24 1.29 -7.78
CA GLY A 107 -12.51 0.96 -7.15
C GLY A 107 -13.61 1.14 -8.21
N GLN A 108 -14.04 0.04 -8.81
CA GLN A 108 -15.07 -0.11 -9.87
C GLN A 108 -15.94 1.15 -10.09
N THR A 109 -15.98 1.74 -11.30
CA THR A 109 -16.42 3.15 -11.49
C THR A 109 -15.86 3.93 -12.70
N SER A 110 -16.06 3.51 -13.99
CA SER A 110 -16.13 4.34 -15.25
C SER A 110 -15.13 4.15 -16.44
N PRO A 111 -15.40 3.30 -17.45
CA PRO A 111 -14.55 3.23 -18.64
C PRO A 111 -14.55 4.58 -19.38
N SER A 112 -13.40 5.25 -19.47
CA SER A 112 -13.23 6.42 -20.35
C SER A 112 -11.79 6.49 -20.84
N ALA A 113 -11.44 5.50 -21.65
CA ALA A 113 -10.42 5.63 -22.67
C ALA A 113 -10.99 5.02 -23.95
N VAL A 114 -11.73 5.81 -24.72
CA VAL A 114 -11.77 5.61 -26.17
C VAL A 114 -11.18 6.87 -26.80
N VAL A 115 -9.89 6.77 -27.07
CA VAL A 115 -9.20 7.65 -28.00
C VAL A 115 -9.45 7.07 -29.39
N VAL A 116 -10.33 7.67 -30.18
CA VAL A 116 -10.30 7.52 -31.65
C VAL A 116 -10.69 8.86 -32.23
N GLY A 117 -9.67 9.63 -32.61
CA GLY A 117 -9.83 10.81 -33.46
C GLY A 117 -10.16 10.42 -34.90
N PRO A 118 -10.53 11.41 -35.71
CA PRO A 118 -9.77 11.70 -36.91
C PRO A 118 -8.94 12.98 -36.79
#